data_AF-F9S7F1-F1
#
_entry.id   AF-F9S7F1-F1
#
_cell.length_a   1.000
_cell.length_b   1.000
_cell.length_c   1.000
_cell.angle_alpha   90.00
_cell.angle_beta   90.00
_cell.angle_gamma   90.00
#
_symmetry.space_group_name_H-M   'P 1'
#
loop_
_entity.id
_entity.type
_entity.pdbx_description
1 polymer ?
#
loop_
_entity_poly.entity_id
_entity_poly.type
_entity_poly.pdbx_seq_one_letter_code
_entity_poly.pdbx_strand_id
1 'polypeptide(L)'
;MDLEVLGFLLDNEQIIEESAEDAGLDASASIGIARKLLASDGDLDELSNNQMYHYQQVLQPLLENVSCDGVLGMIETDDGDWVDTCNGDGVVDDESLLISYQEDDFKCQICRYDAENMA
;
A
#
# COMPACT_ATOMS: atom_id res chain seq x y z
N MET A 1 -8.74 -3.33 -6.22
CA MET A 1 -7.51 -3.09 -7.00
C MET A 1 -7.62 -1.84 -7.86
N ASP A 2 -6.70 -0.90 -7.64
CA ASP A 2 -6.47 0.29 -8.46
C ASP A 2 -5.44 -0.02 -9.56
N LEU A 3 -5.81 0.22 -10.83
CA LEU A 3 -4.95 -0.04 -11.99
C LEU A 3 -3.88 1.02 -12.20
N GLU A 4 -4.09 2.25 -11.73
CA GLU A 4 -3.08 3.30 -11.77
C GLU A 4 -1.94 2.98 -10.79
N VAL A 5 -2.30 2.50 -9.58
CA VAL A 5 -1.31 1.99 -8.61
C VAL A 5 -0.57 0.79 -9.17
N LEU A 6 -1.27 -0.19 -9.76
CA LEU A 6 -0.63 -1.34 -10.39
C LEU A 6 0.34 -0.93 -11.51
N GLY A 7 -0.05 0.06 -12.32
CA GLY A 7 0.82 0.66 -13.34
C GLY A 7 2.08 1.30 -12.74
N PHE A 8 1.92 2.08 -11.67
CA PHE A 8 3.05 2.67 -10.95
C PHE A 8 4.00 1.61 -10.38
N LEU A 9 3.48 0.54 -9.78
CA LEU A 9 4.29 -0.57 -9.26
C LEU A 9 5.07 -1.29 -10.37
N LEU A 10 4.51 -1.37 -11.58
CA LEU A 10 5.19 -1.95 -12.75
C LEU A 10 6.25 -1.01 -13.36
N ASP A 11 6.11 0.30 -13.19
CA ASP A 11 7.17 1.26 -13.53
C ASP A 11 8.28 1.28 -12.45
N ASN A 12 7.99 0.77 -11.25
CA ASN A 12 8.88 0.69 -10.09
C ASN A 12 9.00 -0.75 -9.57
N GLU A 13 9.37 -1.69 -10.44
CA GLU A 13 9.31 -3.14 -10.16
C GLU A 13 10.05 -3.57 -8.89
N GLN A 14 11.05 -2.81 -8.43
CA GLN A 14 11.78 -3.06 -7.18
C GLN A 14 10.84 -3.23 -5.97
N ILE A 15 9.71 -2.51 -5.92
CA ILE A 15 8.73 -2.63 -4.83
C ILE A 15 8.08 -4.04 -4.84
N ILE A 16 7.77 -4.56 -6.03
CA ILE A 16 7.23 -5.91 -6.21
C ILE A 16 8.32 -6.95 -5.90
N GLU A 17 9.56 -6.68 -6.28
CA GLU A 17 10.71 -7.57 -6.00
C GLU A 17 10.94 -7.73 -4.50
N GLU A 18 10.96 -6.63 -3.75
CA GLU A 18 11.11 -6.63 -2.28
C GLU A 18 9.96 -7.37 -1.60
N SER A 19 8.71 -7.10 -2.00
CA SER A 19 7.54 -7.82 -1.47
C SER A 19 7.58 -9.32 -1.79
N ALA A 20 8.06 -9.70 -2.97
CA ALA A 20 8.22 -11.11 -3.34
C ALA A 20 9.33 -11.78 -2.52
N GLU A 21 10.45 -11.09 -2.28
CA GLU A 21 11.54 -11.58 -1.43
C GLU A 21 11.05 -11.82 -0.01
N ASP A 22 10.33 -10.88 0.59
CA ASP A 22 9.74 -11.00 1.93
C ASP A 22 8.76 -12.18 2.03
N ALA A 23 8.00 -12.44 0.96
CA ALA A 23 7.09 -13.58 0.86
C ALA A 23 7.81 -14.91 0.52
N GLY A 24 9.10 -14.89 0.18
CA GLY A 24 9.85 -16.06 -0.27
C GLY A 24 9.40 -16.60 -1.63
N LEU A 25 8.91 -15.72 -2.51
CA LEU A 25 8.35 -16.03 -3.83
C LEU A 25 9.21 -15.48 -4.97
N ASP A 26 9.00 -16.02 -6.17
CA ASP A 26 9.71 -15.57 -7.37
C ASP A 26 9.18 -14.21 -7.85
N ALA A 27 10.04 -13.19 -7.80
CA ALA A 27 9.70 -11.84 -8.21
C ALA A 27 9.30 -11.73 -9.69
N SER A 28 10.00 -12.42 -10.58
CA SER A 28 9.70 -12.40 -12.02
C SER A 28 8.31 -12.95 -12.32
N ALA A 29 7.87 -13.98 -11.61
CA ALA A 29 6.51 -14.52 -11.70
C ALA A 29 5.48 -13.50 -11.20
N SER A 30 5.73 -12.85 -10.07
CA SER A 30 4.83 -11.82 -9.51
C SER A 30 4.71 -10.60 -10.44
N ILE A 31 5.81 -10.11 -11.01
CA ILE A 31 5.82 -9.05 -12.04
C ILE A 31 5.03 -9.50 -13.27
N GLY A 32 5.23 -10.73 -13.74
CA GLY A 32 4.48 -11.28 -14.87
C GLY A 32 2.96 -11.31 -14.61
N ILE A 33 2.55 -11.61 -13.38
CA ILE A 33 1.14 -11.59 -12.96
C ILE A 33 0.61 -10.16 -12.90
N ALA A 34 1.37 -9.21 -12.35
CA ALA A 34 1.00 -7.79 -12.36
C ALA A 34 0.78 -7.28 -13.79
N ARG A 35 1.68 -7.60 -14.73
CA ARG A 35 1.52 -7.26 -16.16
C ARG A 35 0.29 -7.89 -16.78
N LYS A 36 0.00 -9.15 -16.43
CA LYS A 36 -1.19 -9.86 -16.91
C LYS A 36 -2.47 -9.16 -16.42
N LEU A 37 -2.54 -8.85 -15.12
CA LEU A 37 -3.68 -8.16 -14.52
C LEU A 37 -3.90 -6.78 -15.12
N LEU A 38 -2.83 -6.00 -15.34
CA LEU A 38 -2.95 -4.71 -16.00
C LEU A 38 -3.51 -4.83 -17.44
N ALA A 39 -3.13 -5.89 -18.16
CA ALA A 39 -3.63 -6.16 -19.50
C ALA A 39 -5.07 -6.69 -19.55
N SER A 40 -5.58 -7.22 -18.43
CA SER A 40 -6.93 -7.78 -18.28
C SER A 40 -7.85 -6.91 -17.42
N ASP A 41 -7.59 -5.60 -17.34
CA ASP A 41 -8.37 -4.64 -16.54
C ASP A 41 -8.56 -5.07 -15.07
N GLY A 42 -7.57 -5.77 -14.51
CA GLY A 42 -7.58 -6.26 -13.14
C GLY A 42 -8.39 -7.54 -12.91
N ASP A 43 -8.82 -8.23 -13.96
CA ASP A 43 -9.62 -9.45 -13.83
C ASP A 43 -8.83 -10.61 -13.17
N LEU A 44 -9.16 -10.89 -11.91
CA LEU A 44 -8.56 -11.96 -11.13
C LEU A 44 -9.02 -13.37 -11.56
N ASP A 45 -10.15 -13.50 -12.26
CA ASP A 45 -10.65 -14.80 -12.74
C ASP A 45 -9.76 -15.38 -13.85
N GLU A 46 -8.89 -14.55 -14.46
CA GLU A 46 -7.89 -15.01 -15.41
C GLU A 46 -6.66 -15.68 -14.77
N LEU A 47 -6.54 -15.63 -13.43
CA LEU A 47 -5.41 -16.21 -12.73
C LEU A 47 -5.66 -17.68 -12.40
N SER A 48 -4.68 -18.53 -12.73
CA SER A 48 -4.64 -19.89 -12.16
C SER A 48 -4.41 -19.85 -10.65
N ASN A 49 -4.70 -20.94 -9.93
CA ASN A 49 -4.50 -21.02 -8.48
C ASN A 49 -3.08 -20.65 -8.02
N ASN A 50 -2.06 -21.02 -8.78
CA ASN A 50 -0.68 -20.67 -8.44
C ASN A 50 -0.42 -19.17 -8.66
N GLN A 51 -0.98 -18.57 -9.71
CA GLN A 51 -0.86 -17.13 -9.95
C GLN A 51 -1.65 -16.33 -8.92
N MET A 52 -2.83 -16.81 -8.53
CA MET A 52 -3.62 -16.25 -7.44
C MET A 52 -2.84 -16.24 -6.12
N TYR A 53 -2.05 -17.29 -5.84
CA TYR A 53 -1.20 -17.32 -4.65
C TYR A 53 -0.13 -16.22 -4.67
N HIS A 54 0.56 -16.04 -5.80
CA HIS A 54 1.49 -14.91 -5.96
C HIS A 54 0.79 -13.55 -5.82
N TYR A 55 -0.39 -13.39 -6.42
CA TYR A 55 -1.19 -12.18 -6.24
C TYR A 55 -1.47 -11.92 -4.76
N GLN A 56 -2.03 -12.89 -4.04
CA GLN A 56 -2.42 -12.73 -2.63
C GLN A 56 -1.26 -12.45 -1.68
N GLN A 57 -0.07 -13.00 -1.96
CA GLN A 57 1.08 -12.87 -1.06
C GLN A 57 1.99 -11.69 -1.40
N VAL A 58 2.00 -11.23 -2.66
CA VAL A 58 2.94 -10.20 -3.12
C VAL A 58 2.20 -8.95 -3.57
N LEU A 59 1.25 -9.07 -4.49
CA LEU A 59 0.61 -7.90 -5.09
C LEU A 59 -0.50 -7.33 -4.21
N GLN A 60 -1.30 -8.20 -3.59
CA GLN A 60 -2.41 -7.79 -2.76
C GLN A 60 -1.96 -6.90 -1.60
N PRO A 61 -0.90 -7.22 -0.82
CA PRO A 61 -0.45 -6.34 0.26
C PRO A 61 0.05 -4.95 -0.21
N LEU A 62 0.38 -4.79 -1.49
CA LEU A 62 0.80 -3.54 -2.11
C LEU A 62 -0.37 -2.75 -2.73
N LEU A 63 -1.49 -3.42 -3.00
CA LEU A 63 -2.66 -2.86 -3.70
C LEU A 63 -3.88 -2.73 -2.80
N GLU A 64 -3.95 -3.53 -1.75
CA GLU A 64 -5.09 -3.71 -0.87
C GLU A 64 -4.55 -3.98 0.54
N ASN A 65 -4.95 -3.15 1.52
CA ASN A 65 -4.48 -3.20 2.91
C ASN A 65 -3.02 -2.77 3.10
N VAL A 66 -2.57 -1.75 2.36
CA VAL A 66 -1.27 -1.12 2.61
C VAL A 66 -1.28 -0.46 3.98
N SER A 67 -0.34 -0.85 4.84
CA SER A 67 -0.25 -0.38 6.21
C SER A 67 -0.03 1.13 6.30
N CYS A 68 -0.60 1.75 7.31
CA CYS A 68 -0.36 3.15 7.65
C CYS A 68 0.86 3.30 8.56
N ASP A 69 1.69 4.30 8.31
CA ASP A 69 2.91 4.56 9.09
C ASP A 69 2.67 5.35 10.38
N GLY A 70 1.49 5.96 10.55
CA GLY A 70 1.22 6.83 11.69
C GLY A 70 1.63 8.30 11.47
N VAL A 71 1.49 9.11 12.53
CA VAL A 71 1.94 10.53 12.52
C VAL A 71 3.01 10.77 13.59
N LEU A 72 2.62 10.91 14.87
CA LEU A 72 3.53 11.32 15.94
C LEU A 72 3.29 10.60 17.28
N GLY A 73 2.23 9.82 17.42
CA GLY A 73 1.82 9.21 18.69
C GLY A 73 1.26 10.23 19.68
N MET A 74 1.58 10.13 20.98
CA MET A 74 1.09 11.10 21.96
C MET A 74 1.85 12.43 21.88
N ILE A 75 1.11 13.53 21.74
CA ILE A 75 1.64 14.90 21.71
C ILE A 75 1.08 15.75 22.86
N GLU A 76 1.89 16.65 23.39
CA GLU A 76 1.47 17.65 24.38
C GLU A 76 0.95 18.90 23.65
N THR A 77 -0.26 19.32 24.01
CA THR A 77 -0.91 20.54 23.47
C THR A 77 -0.38 21.79 24.16
N ASP A 78 -0.66 22.96 23.57
CA ASP A 78 -0.28 24.27 24.15
C ASP A 78 -0.85 24.50 25.57
N ASP A 79 -1.95 23.83 25.90
CA ASP A 79 -2.61 23.89 27.22
C ASP A 79 -2.00 22.91 28.25
N GLY A 80 -1.00 22.11 27.84
CA GLY A 80 -0.31 21.11 28.68
C GLY A 80 -1.03 19.75 28.79
N ASP A 81 -2.09 19.54 28.00
CA ASP A 81 -2.81 18.27 27.92
C ASP A 81 -2.18 17.34 26.87
N TRP A 82 -2.21 16.03 27.12
CA TRP A 82 -1.72 15.01 26.19
C TRP A 82 -2.85 14.46 25.33
N VAL A 83 -2.69 14.53 24.01
CA VAL A 83 -3.62 13.94 23.04
C VAL A 83 -2.93 12.83 22.26
N ASP A 84 -3.67 11.75 22.00
CA ASP A 84 -3.22 10.63 21.17
C ASP A 84 -3.49 10.95 19.70
N THR A 85 -2.46 10.91 18.86
CA THR A 85 -2.61 11.02 17.41
C THR A 85 -2.63 9.64 16.77
N CYS A 86 -3.09 9.56 15.53
CA CYS A 86 -3.08 8.34 14.75
C CYS A 86 -1.72 7.59 14.81
N ASN A 87 -1.76 6.37 15.34
CA ASN A 87 -0.59 5.52 15.62
C ASN A 87 -0.24 4.53 14.49
N GLY A 88 -0.88 4.62 13.32
CA GLY A 88 -0.59 3.73 12.18
C GLY A 88 -1.37 2.41 12.16
N ASP A 89 -2.33 2.19 13.05
CA ASP A 89 -3.12 0.95 13.09
C ASP A 89 -4.16 0.80 11.96
N GLY A 90 -4.13 1.71 10.97
CA GLY A 90 -5.05 1.75 9.84
C GLY A 90 -4.42 1.25 8.55
N VAL A 91 -5.19 1.35 7.47
CA VAL A 91 -4.73 1.12 6.10
C VAL A 91 -4.81 2.41 5.30
N VAL A 92 -3.90 2.60 4.37
CA VAL A 92 -3.97 3.66 3.36
C VAL A 92 -5.19 3.38 2.48
N ASP A 93 -6.03 4.38 2.28
CA ASP A 93 -7.21 4.29 1.43
C ASP A 93 -6.82 4.27 -0.05
N ASP A 94 -7.60 3.56 -0.86
CA ASP A 94 -7.36 3.40 -2.30
C ASP A 94 -7.18 4.76 -3.00
N GLU A 95 -7.98 5.77 -2.63
CA GLU A 95 -7.89 7.11 -3.23
C GLU A 95 -6.57 7.85 -2.95
N SER A 96 -5.89 7.52 -1.85
CA SER A 96 -4.61 8.13 -1.48
C SER A 96 -3.41 7.21 -1.71
N LEU A 97 -3.63 5.97 -2.13
CA LEU A 97 -2.56 4.99 -2.27
C LEU A 97 -1.54 5.37 -3.33
N LEU A 98 -2.00 5.84 -4.50
CA LEU A 98 -1.10 6.27 -5.58
C LEU A 98 -0.18 7.41 -5.12
N ILE A 99 -0.75 8.44 -4.50
CA ILE A 99 0.05 9.58 -4.02
C ILE A 99 0.99 9.16 -2.88
N SER A 100 0.58 8.21 -2.04
CA SER A 100 1.43 7.64 -0.97
C SER A 100 2.69 7.01 -1.55
N TYR A 101 2.56 6.23 -2.62
CA TYR A 101 3.71 5.64 -3.33
C TYR A 101 4.58 6.70 -4.03
N GLN A 102 3.98 7.77 -4.56
CA GLN A 102 4.73 8.82 -5.25
C GLN A 102 5.52 9.72 -4.30
N GLU A 103 5.00 9.94 -3.09
CA GLU A 103 5.58 10.85 -2.10
C GLU A 103 6.33 10.12 -0.97
N ASP A 104 6.30 8.78 -0.94
CA ASP A 104 6.79 7.96 0.17
C ASP A 104 6.13 8.36 1.51
N ASP A 105 4.80 8.59 1.47
CA ASP A 105 4.00 9.07 2.60
C ASP A 105 2.73 8.24 2.81
N PHE A 106 2.87 7.10 3.49
CA PHE A 106 1.81 6.12 3.71
C PHE A 106 0.96 6.44 4.94
N LYS A 107 0.12 7.47 4.82
CA LYS A 107 -0.84 7.85 5.86
C LYS A 107 -2.26 7.45 5.49
N CYS A 108 -2.96 6.80 6.42
CA CYS A 108 -4.41 6.61 6.35
C CYS A 108 -5.13 7.95 6.54
N GLN A 109 -6.43 7.99 6.20
CA GLN A 109 -7.24 9.20 6.29
C GLN A 109 -7.21 9.88 7.68
N ILE A 110 -7.21 9.09 8.76
CA ILE A 110 -7.14 9.63 10.14
C ILE A 110 -5.80 10.30 10.37
N CYS A 111 -4.70 9.65 9.98
CA CYS A 111 -3.35 10.18 10.09
C CYS A 111 -3.15 11.45 9.23
N ARG A 112 -3.73 11.50 8.02
CA ARG A 112 -3.71 12.72 7.20
C ARG A 112 -4.46 13.87 7.88
N TYR A 113 -5.64 13.60 8.44
CA TYR A 113 -6.41 14.59 9.19
C TYR A 113 -5.63 15.12 10.40
N ASP A 114 -5.05 14.24 11.21
CA ASP A 114 -4.27 14.63 12.39
C ASP A 114 -3.05 15.45 12.00
N ALA A 115 -2.33 15.07 10.95
CA ALA A 115 -1.17 15.82 10.46
C ALA A 115 -1.53 17.25 9.99
N GLU A 116 -2.73 17.46 9.45
CA GLU A 116 -3.19 18.77 8.99
C GLU A 116 -3.78 19.65 10.10
N ASN A 117 -4.35 19.05 11.15
CA ASN A 117 -5.16 19.75 12.15
C ASN A 117 -4.53 19.77 13.55
N MET A 118 -3.46 19.02 13.79
CA MET A 118 -2.74 18.97 15.07
C MET A 118 -1.28 19.48 14.98
N ALA A 119 -0.93 20.13 13.86
CA ALA A 119 0.39 20.74 13.61
C ALA A 119 0.48 22.20 14.07
#